data_AF-A0AAV7KQ75-F1
#
_entry.id   AF-A0AAV7KQ75-F1
#
_cell.length_a   1.000
_cell.length_b   1.000
_cell.length_c   1.000
_cell.angle_alpha   90.00
_cell.angle_beta   90.00
_cell.angle_gamma   90.00
#
_symmetry.space_group_name_H-M   'P 1'
#
loop_
_entity.id
_entity.type
_entity.pdbx_description
1 polymer ?
#
loop_
_entity_poly.entity_id
_entity_poly.type
_entity_poly.pdbx_seq_one_letter_code
_entity_poly.pdbx_strand_id
1 'polypeptide(L)'
;DLHWGNVLVKKTSVSTIKYKLNGSTRQIPTHKIEVNIIDYTLSRLEKDGLTVFCDISADEELFHGEGDYQFDIYRSMKEENG
;
A
#
# COMPACT_ATOMS: atom_id res chain seq x y z
N ASP A 1 4.96 1.57 -0.18
CA ASP A 1 4.89 3.03 -0.01
C ASP A 1 3.46 3.53 0.20
N LEU A 2 2.84 3.16 1.33
CA LEU A 2 1.45 3.51 1.63
C LEU A 2 1.38 4.56 2.74
N HIS A 3 1.97 5.73 2.49
CA HIS A 3 1.76 6.88 3.36
C HIS A 3 0.37 7.48 3.12
N TRP A 4 -0.10 8.32 4.04
CA TRP A 4 -1.39 9.00 3.97
C TRP A 4 -1.67 9.78 2.67
N GLY A 5 -0.63 10.24 1.97
CA GLY A 5 -0.76 10.92 0.67
C GLY A 5 -1.26 10.00 -0.45
N ASN A 6 -1.02 8.69 -0.32
CA ASN A 6 -1.42 7.67 -1.29
C ASN A 6 -2.78 7.03 -0.99
N VAL A 7 -3.52 7.60 -0.02
CA VAL A 7 -4.86 7.17 0.37
C VAL A 7 -5.87 8.25 0.00
N LEU A 8 -6.48 8.11 -1.18
CA LEU A 8 -7.53 9.03 -1.62
C LEU A 8 -8.86 8.66 -0.99
N VAL A 9 -9.61 9.67 -0.56
CA VAL A 9 -10.97 9.50 0.00
C VAL A 9 -11.98 10.31 -0.79
N LYS A 10 -13.15 9.72 -1.04
CA LYS A 10 -14.31 10.44 -1.59
C LYS A 10 -15.59 10.02 -0.88
N LYS A 11 -16.58 10.91 -0.87
CA LYS A 11 -17.91 10.58 -0.35
C LYS A 11 -18.60 9.57 -1.26
N THR A 12 -19.36 8.66 -0.67
CA THR A 12 -20.16 7.67 -1.40
C THR A 12 -21.56 7.50 -0.78
N SER A 13 -22.56 7.25 -1.63
CA SER A 13 -23.92 6.91 -1.17
C SER A 13 -24.03 5.45 -0.74
N VAL A 14 -23.12 4.59 -1.23
CA VAL A 14 -23.03 3.16 -0.90
C VAL A 14 -22.82 3.01 0.59
N SER A 15 -23.61 2.18 1.27
CA SER A 15 -23.51 1.94 2.72
C SER A 15 -22.53 0.84 3.08
N THR A 16 -22.29 -0.11 2.17
CA THR A 16 -21.47 -1.29 2.39
C THR A 16 -20.77 -1.69 1.11
N ILE A 17 -19.46 -1.98 1.18
CA ILE A 17 -18.70 -2.55 0.06
C ILE A 17 -18.56 -4.06 0.28
N LYS A 18 -18.76 -4.83 -0.80
CA LYS A 18 -18.53 -6.27 -0.84
C LYS A 18 -17.16 -6.55 -1.45
N TYR A 19 -16.39 -7.45 -0.85
CA TYR A 19 -15.13 -7.92 -1.41
C TYR A 19 -15.01 -9.44 -1.23
N LYS A 20 -14.16 -10.07 -2.05
CA LYS A 20 -13.90 -11.51 -2.00
C LYS A 20 -12.42 -11.74 -1.72
N LEU A 21 -12.12 -12.45 -0.64
CA LEU A 21 -10.76 -12.82 -0.25
C LEU A 21 -10.71 -14.33 -0.08
N ASN A 22 -9.82 -15.00 -0.81
CA ASN A 22 -9.63 -16.46 -0.78
C ASN A 22 -10.94 -17.24 -0.91
N GLY A 23 -11.81 -16.85 -1.85
CA GLY A 23 -13.09 -17.51 -2.04
C GLY A 23 -14.23 -16.98 -1.16
N SER A 24 -13.92 -16.41 0.01
CA SER A 24 -14.92 -15.93 0.97
C SER A 24 -15.39 -14.51 0.66
N THR A 25 -16.70 -14.32 0.56
CA THR A 25 -17.30 -12.97 0.42
C THR A 25 -17.47 -12.33 1.78
N ARG A 26 -16.99 -11.10 1.91
CA ARG A 26 -17.05 -10.28 3.13
C ARG A 26 -17.58 -8.89 2.81
N GLN A 27 -17.97 -8.15 3.85
CA GLN A 27 -18.60 -6.84 3.73
C GLN A 27 -18.02 -5.87 4.74
N ILE A 28 -17.83 -4.61 4.34
CA ILE A 28 -17.34 -3.53 5.21
C ILE A 28 -18.31 -2.35 5.11
N PRO A 29 -18.84 -1.82 6.23
CA PRO A 29 -19.59 -0.57 6.23
C PRO A 29 -18.71 0.59 5.74
N THR A 30 -19.18 1.35 4.77
CA THR A 30 -18.39 2.43 4.16
C THR A 30 -18.28 3.66 5.05
N HIS A 31 -19.20 3.83 5.99
CA HIS A 31 -19.38 5.10 6.72
C HIS A 31 -19.47 6.31 5.78
N LYS A 32 -20.03 6.09 4.58
CA LYS A 32 -20.17 7.09 3.49
C LYS A 32 -18.83 7.58 2.91
N ILE A 33 -17.74 6.83 3.12
CA ILE A 33 -16.42 7.10 2.56
C ILE A 33 -15.97 5.90 1.70
N GLU A 34 -15.45 6.21 0.53
CA GLU A 34 -14.76 5.26 -0.34
C GLU A 34 -13.28 5.59 -0.39
N VAL A 35 -12.44 4.58 -0.20
CA VAL A 35 -10.98 4.69 -0.16
C VAL A 35 -10.40 4.14 -1.45
N ASN A 36 -9.45 4.85 -2.03
CA ASN A 36 -8.69 4.41 -3.21
C ASN A 36 -7.19 4.51 -2.89
N ILE A 37 -6.50 3.38 -2.99
CA ILE A 37 -5.04 3.32 -2.88
C ILE A 37 -4.46 3.65 -4.25
N ILE A 38 -3.54 4.60 -4.29
CA ILE A 38 -2.82 5.01 -5.49
C ILE A 38 -1.31 4.87 -5.29
N ASP A 39 -0.56 5.22 -6.33
CA ASP A 39 0.91 5.20 -6.38
C ASP A 39 1.53 3.84 -6.03
N TYR A 40 1.85 3.11 -7.07
CA TYR A 40 2.44 1.78 -6.97
C TYR A 40 3.95 1.79 -7.19
N THR A 41 4.62 2.95 -7.11
CA THR A 41 6.04 3.11 -7.44
C THR A 41 6.92 2.10 -6.71
N LEU A 42 6.73 1.90 -5.40
CA LEU A 42 7.48 0.90 -4.61
C LEU A 42 6.69 -0.40 -4.32
N SER A 43 5.71 -0.74 -5.16
CA SER A 43 4.94 -1.97 -4.98
C SER A 43 5.68 -3.21 -5.48
N ARG A 44 5.33 -4.37 -4.93
CA ARG A 44 5.77 -5.70 -5.37
C ARG A 44 4.56 -6.61 -5.56
N LEU A 45 4.51 -7.32 -6.69
CA LEU A 45 3.49 -8.34 -6.96
C LEU A 45 4.09 -9.52 -7.73
N GLU A 46 3.50 -10.70 -7.58
CA GLU A 46 3.82 -11.88 -8.37
C GLU A 46 2.56 -12.39 -9.07
N LYS A 47 2.69 -12.74 -10.36
CA LYS A 47 1.62 -13.38 -11.12
C LYS A 47 2.21 -14.44 -12.04
N ASP A 48 1.73 -15.67 -11.94
CA ASP A 48 2.14 -16.78 -12.81
C ASP A 48 3.67 -16.99 -12.84
N GLY A 49 4.33 -16.81 -11.69
CA GLY A 49 5.79 -16.90 -11.55
C GLY A 49 6.57 -15.67 -12.03
N LEU A 50 5.91 -14.67 -12.60
CA LEU A 50 6.52 -13.38 -12.94
C LEU A 50 6.39 -12.42 -11.77
N THR A 51 7.52 -12.06 -11.17
CA THR A 51 7.58 -11.02 -10.13
C THR A 51 7.85 -9.66 -10.77
N VAL A 52 7.02 -8.67 -10.43
CA VAL A 52 7.20 -7.27 -10.80
C VAL A 52 7.36 -6.45 -9.52
N PHE A 53 8.45 -5.71 -9.42
CA PHE A 53 8.75 -4.85 -8.29
C PHE A 53 9.69 -3.72 -8.70
N CYS A 54 9.74 -2.67 -7.89
CA CYS A 54 10.77 -1.65 -7.98
C CYS A 54 11.96 -2.08 -7.13
N ASP A 55 13.12 -2.23 -7.77
CA ASP A 55 14.36 -2.54 -7.07
C ASP A 55 14.95 -1.28 -6.44
N ILE A 56 14.92 -1.25 -5.11
CA ILE A 56 15.42 -0.15 -4.28
C ILE A 56 16.66 -0.55 -3.48
N SER A 57 17.31 -1.67 -3.82
CA SER A 57 18.45 -2.21 -3.07
C SER A 57 19.63 -1.23 -2.97
N ALA A 58 19.82 -0.38 -3.99
CA ALA A 58 20.89 0.61 -4.08
C ALA A 58 20.44 2.05 -3.78
N ASP A 59 19.18 2.28 -3.39
CA ASP A 59 18.67 3.63 -3.15
C ASP A 59 19.00 4.11 -1.73
N GLU A 60 20.16 4.74 -1.56
CA GLU A 60 20.61 5.24 -0.25
C GLU A 60 19.75 6.39 0.26
N GLU A 61 19.27 7.28 -0.61
CA GLU A 61 18.48 8.46 -0.18
C GLU A 61 17.18 8.05 0.49
N LEU A 62 16.52 7.01 -0.03
CA LEU A 62 15.28 6.47 0.53
C LEU A 62 15.43 6.01 1.99
N PHE A 63 16.58 5.44 2.37
CA PHE A 63 16.79 4.87 3.71
C PHE A 63 17.40 5.84 4.73
N HIS A 64 18.01 6.93 4.27
CA HIS A 64 18.62 7.96 5.13
C HIS A 64 17.72 9.16 5.40
N GLY A 65 16.49 9.18 4.87
CA GLY A 65 15.52 10.23 5.19
C GLY A 65 15.20 10.30 6.69
N GLU A 66 14.94 11.51 7.18
CA GLU A 66 14.64 11.82 8.59
C GLU A 66 13.47 12.83 8.70
N GLY A 67 12.88 12.93 9.90
CA GLY A 67 11.87 13.94 10.21
C GLY A 67 10.40 13.52 10.00
N ASP A 68 10.16 12.34 9.46
CA ASP A 68 8.83 11.70 9.36
C ASP A 68 8.95 10.20 9.64
N TYR A 69 7.94 9.63 10.30
CA TYR A 69 7.85 8.19 10.61
C TYR A 69 7.86 7.31 9.33
N GLN A 70 7.44 7.85 8.19
CA GLN A 70 7.52 7.17 6.90
C GLN A 70 8.93 6.66 6.57
N PHE A 71 9.98 7.40 6.96
CA PHE A 71 11.35 6.96 6.71
C PHE A 71 11.79 5.79 7.59
N ASP A 72 11.28 5.72 8.83
CA ASP A 72 11.48 4.56 9.70
C ASP A 72 10.87 3.30 9.06
N ILE A 73 9.71 3.44 8.42
CA ILE A 73 9.06 2.33 7.70
C ILE A 73 9.93 1.82 6.55
N TYR A 74 10.59 2.69 5.77
CA TYR A 74 11.50 2.22 4.71
C TYR A 74 12.70 1.46 5.26
N ARG A 75 13.28 1.90 6.39
CA ARG A 75 14.37 1.18 7.07
C ARG A 75 13.91 -0.20 7.55
N SER A 76 12.76 -0.30 8.23
CA SER A 76 12.20 -1.59 8.65
C SER A 76 11.88 -2.50 7.46
N MET A 77 11.40 -1.95 6.34
CA MET A 77 11.18 -2.73 5.11
C MET A 77 12.50 -3.32 4.59
N LYS A 78 13.61 -2.59 4.66
CA LYS A 78 14.93 -3.08 4.25
C LYS A 78 15.44 -4.18 5.18
N GLU A 79 15.23 -4.06 6.49
CA GLU A 79 15.65 -5.06 7.47
C GLU A 79 14.89 -6.39 7.31
N GLU A 80 13.58 -6.34 7.06
CA GLU A 80 12.73 -7.54 6.93
C GLU A 80 12.90 -8.26 5.58
N ASN A 81 13.37 -7.56 4.54
CA ASN A 81 13.48 -8.09 3.18
C ASN A 81 14.92 -8.15 2.63
N GLY A 82 15.92 -7.78 3.44
CA GLY A 82 17.34 -7.73 3.08
C GLY A 82 18.09 -9.05 3.24
#